data_AF-A0A7K1FQE6-F1
#
_entry.id   AF-A0A7K1FQE6-F1
#
_cell.length_a   1.000
_cell.length_b   1.000
_cell.length_c   1.000
_cell.angle_alpha   90.00
_cell.angle_beta   90.00
_cell.angle_gamma   90.00
#
_symmetry.space_group_name_H-M   'P 1'
#
loop_
_entity.id
_entity.type
_entity.pdbx_description
1 polymer ?
#
loop_
_entity_poly.entity_id
_entity_poly.type
_entity_poly.pdbx_seq_one_letter_code
_entity_poly.pdbx_strand_id
1 'polypeptide(L)'
;MHHDHAGVVPEAAGTATLSGMTGPGAAERKHVRSPRSLEADSKASEMLPAITQILRDRGPEGFALGAIAADLGTSSRMLIYHFGSRDELLGRVMKLLRNDTIALLGAPPPIGLDEAIGRFWNYYVHAGHISDMQLFFHMASRRFEEPDRFDDFASTAVDGWVHFFTVAAEADGMEESAARTVSRLTLATLRGIIVDYLITGDLANGERSLDAYRAMVSSMTGAAVRGRSRTSRRAVSG
;
A
#
# COMPACT_ATOMS: atom_id res chain seq x y z
N MET A 1 37.97 -46.89 20.05
CA MET A 1 36.90 -45.96 19.65
C MET A 1 37.52 -44.57 19.63
N HIS A 2 37.97 -44.13 18.45
CA HIS A 2 37.29 -43.18 17.56
C HIS A 2 37.32 -41.75 18.12
N HIS A 3 38.25 -40.92 17.60
CA HIS A 3 38.05 -39.77 16.66
C HIS A 3 37.52 -38.54 17.41
N ASP A 4 37.89 -37.28 17.21
CA ASP A 4 38.78 -36.47 16.35
C ASP A 4 38.58 -35.02 16.89
N HIS A 5 39.30 -33.94 16.62
CA HIS A 5 40.39 -33.59 15.73
C HIS A 5 41.01 -32.32 16.36
N ALA A 6 42.32 -32.31 16.61
CA ALA A 6 43.08 -31.11 16.91
C ALA A 6 43.43 -30.38 15.61
N GLY A 7 43.42 -29.04 15.66
CA GLY A 7 43.58 -28.16 14.52
C GLY A 7 44.96 -28.19 13.87
N VAL A 8 44.99 -27.76 12.60
CA VAL A 8 46.20 -27.33 11.90
C VAL A 8 45.79 -26.23 10.92
N VAL A 9 46.38 -25.05 11.09
CA VAL A 9 46.51 -24.01 10.07
C VAL A 9 47.76 -24.33 9.26
N PRO A 10 47.80 -24.03 7.95
CA PRO A 10 48.96 -23.27 7.48
C PRO A 10 48.66 -22.16 6.47
N GLU A 11 49.70 -21.35 6.38
CA GLU A 11 49.89 -20.03 5.80
C GLU A 11 50.10 -20.01 4.28
N ALA A 12 50.14 -18.78 3.75
CA ALA A 12 49.99 -18.31 2.38
C ALA A 12 51.09 -18.70 1.35
N ALA A 13 50.73 -18.62 0.06
CA ALA A 13 51.47 -17.85 -0.96
C ALA A 13 50.76 -17.98 -2.33
N GLY A 14 50.45 -16.85 -2.97
CA GLY A 14 49.81 -16.84 -4.29
C GLY A 14 49.63 -15.43 -4.84
N THR A 15 50.74 -14.76 -5.12
CA THR A 15 50.79 -13.52 -5.92
C THR A 15 50.21 -13.77 -7.31
N ALA A 16 49.08 -13.11 -7.63
CA ALA A 16 48.54 -13.02 -8.97
C ALA A 16 48.39 -11.54 -9.38
N THR A 17 48.89 -11.30 -10.58
CA THR A 17 49.28 -10.05 -11.21
C THR A 17 48.11 -9.11 -11.51
N LEU A 18 48.27 -7.83 -11.15
CA LEU A 18 47.50 -6.70 -11.69
C LEU A 18 47.88 -6.49 -13.15
N SER A 19 46.95 -6.63 -14.09
CA SER A 19 47.04 -6.05 -15.42
C SER A 19 45.66 -5.70 -15.96
N GLY A 20 45.58 -4.56 -16.62
CA GLY A 20 44.40 -3.71 -16.72
C GLY A 20 43.28 -4.21 -17.61
N MET A 21 42.10 -3.60 -17.40
CA MET A 21 41.18 -3.20 -18.45
C MET A 21 40.25 -2.11 -17.89
N THR A 22 40.73 -0.86 -17.92
CA THR A 22 39.89 0.34 -17.83
C THR A 22 39.16 0.51 -19.16
N GLY A 23 37.88 0.14 -19.22
CA GLY A 23 36.95 0.58 -20.26
C GLY A 23 36.04 1.68 -19.69
N PRO A 24 35.89 2.84 -20.35
CA PRO A 24 34.95 3.86 -19.90
C PRO A 24 33.53 3.51 -20.36
N GLY A 25 32.53 3.76 -19.52
CA GLY A 25 31.15 3.95 -19.98
C GLY A 25 30.16 2.82 -19.67
N ALA A 26 29.91 2.54 -18.40
CA ALA A 26 28.58 2.08 -17.98
C ALA A 26 27.70 3.31 -17.69
N ALA A 27 27.46 4.14 -18.71
CA ALA A 27 26.42 5.14 -18.63
C ALA A 27 25.07 4.43 -18.55
N GLU A 28 24.26 4.81 -17.56
CA GLU A 28 22.84 4.47 -17.45
C GLU A 28 22.17 4.58 -18.83
N ARG A 29 21.89 3.44 -19.45
CA ARG A 29 21.01 3.40 -20.62
C ARG A 29 19.59 3.66 -20.12
N LYS A 30 19.23 4.94 -19.96
CA LYS A 30 17.82 5.35 -19.92
C LYS A 30 17.17 4.83 -21.20
N HIS A 31 16.37 3.77 -21.08
CA HIS A 31 15.57 3.26 -22.18
C HIS A 31 14.59 4.36 -22.59
N VAL A 32 14.92 5.08 -23.68
CA VAL A 32 14.01 6.04 -24.28
C VAL A 32 12.84 5.23 -24.85
N ARG A 33 11.66 5.37 -24.25
CA ARG A 33 10.44 4.69 -24.72
C ARG A 33 10.16 5.11 -26.17
N SER A 34 9.84 4.13 -27.02
CA SER A 34 9.48 4.37 -28.43
C SER A 34 8.22 5.26 -28.55
N PRO A 35 8.05 6.02 -29.66
CA PRO A 35 6.85 6.83 -29.88
C PRO A 35 5.54 6.04 -29.74
N ARG A 36 5.49 4.80 -30.25
CA ARG A 36 4.31 3.92 -30.10
C ARG A 36 4.03 3.52 -28.65
N SER A 37 5.06 3.27 -27.84
CA SER A 37 4.85 3.00 -26.40
C SER A 37 4.37 4.23 -25.65
N LEU A 38 4.80 5.44 -26.06
CA LEU A 38 4.32 6.69 -25.47
C LEU A 38 2.86 6.96 -25.82
N GLU A 39 2.44 6.72 -27.06
CA GLU A 39 1.04 6.82 -27.49
C GLU A 39 0.16 5.78 -26.76
N ALA A 40 0.63 4.54 -26.65
CA ALA A 40 -0.07 3.48 -25.92
C ALA A 40 -0.22 3.82 -24.44
N ASP A 41 0.80 4.40 -23.80
CA ASP A 41 0.77 4.85 -22.40
C ASP A 41 -0.18 6.04 -22.20
N SER A 42 -0.20 7.02 -23.13
CA SER A 42 -1.13 8.15 -23.09
C SER A 42 -2.57 7.68 -23.17
N LYS A 43 -2.87 6.79 -24.13
CA LYS A 43 -4.22 6.24 -24.28
C LYS A 43 -4.64 5.40 -23.08
N ALA A 44 -3.73 4.60 -22.52
CA ALA A 44 -3.97 3.87 -21.30
C ALA A 44 -4.35 4.81 -20.14
N SER A 45 -3.63 5.93 -20.00
CA SER A 45 -3.90 6.93 -18.95
C SER A 45 -5.27 7.58 -19.11
N GLU A 46 -5.71 7.86 -20.33
CA GLU A 46 -7.04 8.42 -20.62
C GLU A 46 -8.18 7.45 -20.25
N MET A 47 -7.96 6.13 -20.42
CA MET A 47 -8.96 5.11 -20.15
C MET A 47 -9.10 4.75 -18.66
N LEU A 48 -8.07 4.99 -17.84
CA LEU A 48 -8.03 4.57 -16.44
C LEU A 48 -9.19 5.10 -15.59
N PRO A 49 -9.60 6.38 -15.66
CA PRO A 49 -10.74 6.88 -14.89
C PRO A 49 -12.06 6.18 -15.25
N ALA A 50 -12.31 5.93 -16.53
CA ALA A 50 -13.51 5.23 -16.99
C ALA A 50 -13.52 3.76 -16.52
N ILE A 51 -12.38 3.07 -16.65
CA ILE A 51 -12.20 1.71 -16.12
C ILE A 51 -12.46 1.68 -14.60
N THR A 52 -11.94 2.67 -13.88
CA THR A 52 -12.11 2.78 -12.43
C THR A 52 -13.58 2.86 -12.03
N GLN A 53 -14.38 3.65 -12.77
CA GLN A 53 -15.81 3.75 -12.52
C GLN A 53 -16.53 2.42 -12.82
N ILE A 54 -16.19 1.76 -13.93
CA ILE A 54 -16.74 0.43 -14.28
C ILE A 54 -16.47 -0.59 -13.17
N LEU A 55 -15.25 -0.60 -12.60
CA LEU A 55 -14.91 -1.53 -11.51
C LEU A 55 -15.76 -1.26 -10.24
N ARG A 56 -16.03 0.01 -9.93
CA ARG A 56 -16.86 0.37 -8.78
C ARG A 56 -18.32 -0.02 -8.99
N ASP A 57 -18.84 0.21 -10.19
CA ASP A 57 -20.25 -0.07 -10.51
C ASP A 57 -20.55 -1.57 -10.57
N ARG A 58 -19.58 -2.38 -11.05
CA ARG A 58 -19.75 -3.84 -11.19
C ARG A 58 -19.21 -4.66 -10.02
N GLY A 59 -18.43 -4.08 -9.13
CA GLY A 59 -17.72 -4.83 -8.09
C GLY A 59 -16.81 -5.93 -8.69
N PRO A 60 -16.74 -7.13 -8.09
CA PRO A 60 -15.84 -8.19 -8.54
C PRO A 60 -16.04 -8.65 -9.98
N GLU A 61 -17.27 -8.55 -10.51
CA GLU A 61 -17.55 -8.88 -11.93
C GLU A 61 -16.82 -7.92 -12.89
N GLY A 62 -16.58 -6.69 -12.45
CA GLY A 62 -15.81 -5.68 -13.17
C GLY A 62 -14.35 -6.07 -13.36
N PHE A 63 -13.80 -7.01 -12.59
CA PHE A 63 -12.40 -7.41 -12.73
C PHE A 63 -12.14 -8.22 -14.00
N ALA A 64 -13.19 -8.73 -14.64
CA ALA A 64 -13.07 -9.47 -15.90
C ALA A 64 -12.78 -8.53 -17.08
N LEU A 65 -11.69 -8.82 -17.80
CA LEU A 65 -11.26 -8.01 -18.95
C LEU A 65 -12.31 -7.93 -20.08
N GLY A 66 -13.16 -8.96 -20.21
CA GLY A 66 -14.28 -8.95 -21.15
C GLY A 66 -15.37 -7.96 -20.76
N ALA A 67 -15.70 -7.86 -19.47
CA ALA A 67 -16.70 -6.91 -18.97
C ALA A 67 -16.22 -5.46 -19.14
N ILE A 68 -14.96 -5.19 -18.79
CA ILE A 68 -14.34 -3.86 -19.00
C ILE A 68 -14.34 -3.49 -20.48
N ALA A 69 -14.00 -4.43 -21.36
CA ALA A 69 -13.96 -4.19 -22.80
C ALA A 69 -15.35 -3.88 -23.36
N ALA A 70 -16.38 -4.61 -22.94
CA ALA A 70 -17.75 -4.39 -23.36
C ALA A 70 -18.25 -2.99 -22.98
N ASP A 71 -18.02 -2.56 -21.73
CA ASP A 71 -18.47 -1.26 -21.25
C ASP A 71 -17.73 -0.08 -21.89
N LEU A 72 -16.45 -0.25 -22.22
CA LEU A 72 -15.67 0.76 -22.92
C LEU A 72 -15.90 0.76 -24.44
N GLY A 73 -16.70 -0.17 -24.98
CA GLY A 73 -16.90 -0.31 -26.42
C GLY A 73 -15.61 -0.69 -27.17
N THR A 74 -14.73 -1.48 -26.55
CA THR A 74 -13.46 -1.95 -27.12
C THR A 74 -13.35 -3.47 -27.08
N SER A 75 -12.19 -4.02 -27.47
CA SER A 75 -11.91 -5.46 -27.34
C SER A 75 -10.91 -5.73 -26.21
N SER A 76 -11.00 -6.92 -25.60
CA SER A 76 -10.00 -7.35 -24.60
C SER A 76 -8.57 -7.37 -25.18
N ARG A 77 -8.42 -7.61 -26.49
CA ARG A 77 -7.13 -7.50 -27.18
C ARG A 77 -6.57 -6.07 -27.15
N MET A 78 -7.42 -5.06 -27.34
CA MET A 78 -7.00 -3.66 -27.24
C MET A 78 -6.62 -3.28 -25.81
N LEU A 79 -7.34 -3.79 -24.80
CA LEU A 79 -6.94 -3.58 -23.41
C LEU A 79 -5.59 -4.22 -23.10
N ILE A 80 -5.36 -5.47 -23.54
CA ILE A 80 -4.05 -6.13 -23.43
C ILE A 80 -2.96 -5.33 -24.14
N TYR A 81 -3.25 -4.77 -25.31
CA TYR A 81 -2.28 -3.93 -26.03
C TYR A 81 -1.81 -2.73 -25.22
N HIS A 82 -2.70 -2.07 -24.46
CA HIS A 82 -2.38 -0.88 -23.66
C HIS A 82 -1.85 -1.20 -22.25
N PHE A 83 -2.33 -2.29 -21.64
CA PHE A 83 -2.10 -2.58 -20.24
C PHE A 83 -1.24 -3.83 -19.98
N GLY A 84 -0.93 -4.60 -21.02
CA GLY A 84 -0.17 -5.87 -20.95
C GLY A 84 -1.06 -7.05 -20.56
N SER A 85 -1.64 -7.01 -19.37
CA SER A 85 -2.48 -8.08 -18.85
C SER A 85 -3.60 -7.55 -17.96
N ARG A 86 -4.58 -8.42 -17.65
CA ARG A 86 -5.67 -8.08 -16.74
C ARG A 86 -5.14 -7.59 -15.39
N ASP A 87 -4.20 -8.33 -14.78
CA ASP A 87 -3.71 -7.97 -13.45
C ASP A 87 -2.83 -6.72 -13.46
N GLU A 88 -2.11 -6.43 -14.57
CA GLU A 88 -1.39 -5.16 -14.73
C GLU A 88 -2.34 -3.96 -14.89
N LEU A 89 -3.44 -4.14 -15.63
CA LEU A 89 -4.54 -3.16 -15.71
C LEU A 89 -5.10 -2.88 -14.30
N LEU A 90 -5.48 -3.95 -13.58
CA LEU A 90 -6.03 -3.87 -12.23
C LEU A 90 -5.04 -3.23 -11.23
N GLY A 91 -3.74 -3.53 -11.34
CA GLY A 91 -2.70 -2.90 -10.54
C GLY A 91 -2.58 -1.40 -10.78
N ARG A 92 -2.68 -0.94 -12.04
CA ARG A 92 -2.69 0.49 -12.37
C ARG A 92 -3.94 1.19 -11.83
N VAL A 93 -5.11 0.56 -11.96
CA VAL A 93 -6.37 1.08 -11.40
C VAL A 93 -6.29 1.18 -9.87
N MET A 94 -5.80 0.14 -9.19
CA MET A 94 -5.62 0.14 -7.73
C MET A 94 -4.65 1.22 -7.26
N LYS A 95 -3.60 1.51 -8.04
CA LYS A 95 -2.67 2.61 -7.75
C LYS A 95 -3.36 3.98 -7.86
N LEU A 96 -4.14 4.21 -8.91
CA LEU A 96 -4.92 5.43 -9.10
C LEU A 96 -5.93 5.62 -7.95
N LEU A 97 -6.78 4.61 -7.74
CA LEU A 97 -7.78 4.58 -6.68
C LEU A 97 -7.20 4.96 -5.33
N ARG A 98 -6.13 4.29 -4.92
CA ARG A 98 -5.49 4.55 -3.62
C ARG A 98 -4.98 5.98 -3.50
N ASN A 99 -4.31 6.49 -4.53
CA ASN A 99 -3.76 7.85 -4.50
C ASN A 99 -4.88 8.88 -4.39
N ASP A 100 -5.95 8.72 -5.18
CA ASP A 100 -7.11 9.61 -5.17
C ASP A 100 -7.83 9.55 -3.83
N THR A 101 -8.04 8.35 -3.26
CA THR A 101 -8.67 8.19 -1.96
C THR A 101 -7.83 8.83 -0.85
N ILE A 102 -6.51 8.60 -0.81
CA ILE A 102 -5.64 9.20 0.21
C ILE A 102 -5.67 10.74 0.10
N ALA A 103 -5.59 11.28 -1.11
CA ALA A 103 -5.67 12.72 -1.34
C ALA A 103 -7.02 13.29 -0.89
N LEU A 104 -8.12 12.62 -1.24
CA LEU A 104 -9.47 12.99 -0.84
C LEU A 104 -9.64 13.00 0.69
N LEU A 105 -9.25 11.91 1.36
CA LEU A 105 -9.44 11.78 2.81
C LEU A 105 -8.45 12.62 3.61
N GLY A 106 -7.31 12.99 3.02
CA GLY A 106 -6.27 13.81 3.63
C GLY A 106 -6.50 15.33 3.54
N ALA A 107 -7.55 15.79 2.84
CA ALA A 107 -7.82 17.21 2.63
C ALA A 107 -9.23 17.61 3.13
N PRO A 108 -9.35 18.48 4.17
CA PRO A 108 -8.27 18.96 5.03
C PRO A 108 -7.65 17.82 5.86
N PRO A 109 -6.43 17.99 6.40
CA PRO A 109 -5.80 16.96 7.24
C PRO A 109 -6.70 16.55 8.42
N PRO A 110 -6.76 15.26 8.78
CA PRO A 110 -7.51 14.81 9.95
C PRO A 110 -6.90 15.41 11.23
N ILE A 111 -7.75 15.78 12.18
CA ILE A 111 -7.37 16.41 13.46
C ILE A 111 -7.01 15.40 14.56
N GLY A 112 -6.93 14.11 14.22
CA GLY A 112 -6.55 13.03 15.14
C GLY A 112 -6.76 11.64 14.52
N LEU A 113 -6.17 10.62 15.14
CA LEU A 113 -6.19 9.25 14.61
C LEU A 113 -7.61 8.66 14.59
N ASP A 114 -8.45 8.98 15.58
CA ASP A 114 -9.85 8.52 15.61
C ASP A 114 -10.66 9.04 14.42
N GLU A 115 -10.47 10.31 14.05
CA GLU A 115 -11.14 10.89 12.89
C GLU A 115 -10.64 10.26 11.59
N ALA A 116 -9.32 10.05 11.46
CA ALA A 116 -8.74 9.39 10.30
C ALA A 116 -9.28 7.95 10.12
N ILE A 117 -9.45 7.21 11.22
CA ILE A 117 -10.08 5.89 11.25
C ILE A 117 -11.53 5.98 10.73
N GLY A 118 -12.30 6.93 11.26
CA GLY A 118 -13.68 7.16 10.83
C GLY A 118 -13.81 7.50 9.35
N ARG A 119 -12.92 8.37 8.83
CA ARG A 119 -12.87 8.72 7.39
C ARG A 119 -12.60 7.51 6.51
N PHE A 120 -11.62 6.69 6.88
CA PHE A 120 -11.28 5.47 6.15
C PHE A 120 -12.46 4.49 6.13
N TRP A 121 -13.06 4.21 7.29
CA TRP A 121 -14.18 3.29 7.40
C TRP A 121 -15.40 3.78 6.61
N ASN A 122 -15.79 5.04 6.80
CA ASN A 122 -16.92 5.63 6.11
C ASN A 122 -16.77 5.56 4.58
N TYR A 123 -15.57 5.86 4.07
CA TYR A 123 -15.28 5.78 2.64
C TYR A 123 -15.53 4.37 2.09
N TYR A 124 -14.88 3.36 2.66
CA TYR A 124 -14.94 2.00 2.11
C TYR A 124 -16.27 1.29 2.40
N VAL A 125 -16.85 1.50 3.58
CA VAL A 125 -17.96 0.67 4.07
C VAL A 125 -19.31 1.35 3.87
N HIS A 126 -19.41 2.66 4.11
CA HIS A 126 -20.71 3.37 4.07
C HIS A 126 -20.93 4.18 2.78
N ALA A 127 -19.87 4.67 2.14
CA ALA A 127 -19.96 5.47 0.91
C ALA A 127 -19.93 4.63 -0.38
N GLY A 128 -20.04 3.30 -0.28
CA GLY A 128 -20.16 2.41 -1.44
C GLY A 128 -18.85 2.08 -2.16
N HIS A 129 -17.69 2.28 -1.54
CA HIS A 129 -16.38 1.97 -2.15
C HIS A 129 -15.81 0.60 -1.75
N ILE A 130 -16.64 -0.35 -1.33
CA ILE A 130 -16.16 -1.64 -0.82
C ILE A 130 -15.45 -2.48 -1.91
N SER A 131 -15.79 -2.28 -3.17
CA SER A 131 -15.13 -2.90 -4.34
C SER A 131 -13.64 -2.59 -4.42
N ASP A 132 -13.24 -1.39 -3.95
CA ASP A 132 -11.84 -0.96 -3.95
C ASP A 132 -11.02 -1.83 -2.97
N MET A 133 -11.64 -2.30 -1.88
CA MET A 133 -11.01 -3.24 -0.93
C MET A 133 -10.96 -4.67 -1.48
N GLN A 134 -12.00 -5.11 -2.19
CA GLN A 134 -11.97 -6.40 -2.89
C GLN A 134 -10.85 -6.44 -3.94
N LEU A 135 -10.66 -5.34 -4.68
CA LEU A 135 -9.55 -5.18 -5.62
C LEU A 135 -8.20 -5.20 -4.91
N PHE A 136 -8.08 -4.51 -3.77
CA PHE A 136 -6.86 -4.55 -2.95
C PHE A 136 -6.51 -5.99 -2.54
N PHE A 137 -7.48 -6.77 -2.05
CA PHE A 137 -7.24 -8.16 -1.63
C PHE A 137 -6.90 -9.08 -2.80
N HIS A 138 -7.55 -8.89 -3.96
CA HIS A 138 -7.15 -9.57 -5.19
C HIS A 138 -5.70 -9.26 -5.54
N MET A 139 -5.30 -7.99 -5.59
CA MET A 139 -3.92 -7.63 -5.93
C MET A 139 -2.91 -8.13 -4.88
N ALA A 140 -3.29 -8.16 -3.60
CA ALA A 140 -2.47 -8.72 -2.55
C ALA A 140 -2.24 -10.23 -2.73
N SER A 141 -3.27 -11.00 -3.12
CA SER A 141 -3.11 -12.44 -3.40
C SER A 141 -2.15 -12.67 -4.58
N ARG A 142 -2.27 -11.87 -5.64
CA ARG A 142 -1.39 -11.94 -6.81
C ARG A 142 0.07 -11.66 -6.46
N ARG A 143 0.34 -10.78 -5.49
CA ARG A 143 1.71 -10.55 -4.98
C ARG A 143 2.29 -11.73 -4.21
N PHE A 144 1.46 -12.59 -3.61
CA PHE A 144 1.94 -13.83 -2.97
C PHE A 144 2.32 -14.89 -4.01
N GLU A 145 1.56 -14.95 -5.11
CA GLU A 145 1.76 -15.91 -6.19
C GLU A 145 2.94 -15.54 -7.10
N GLU A 146 3.08 -14.26 -7.46
CA GLU A 146 4.14 -13.76 -8.35
C GLU A 146 4.85 -12.53 -7.74
N PRO A 147 5.72 -12.73 -6.72
CA PRO A 147 6.41 -11.65 -6.00
C PRO A 147 7.06 -10.57 -6.86
N ASP A 148 7.88 -10.99 -7.82
CA ASP A 148 8.69 -10.09 -8.65
C ASP A 148 7.84 -9.27 -9.62
N ARG A 149 6.72 -9.85 -10.07
CA ARG A 149 5.82 -9.20 -11.04
C ARG A 149 4.98 -8.08 -10.43
N PHE A 150 4.63 -8.21 -9.15
CA PHE A 150 3.76 -7.27 -8.45
C PHE A 150 4.50 -6.42 -7.41
N ASP A 151 5.81 -6.27 -7.53
CA ASP A 151 6.62 -5.52 -6.57
C ASP A 151 6.23 -4.02 -6.49
N ASP A 152 5.87 -3.43 -7.62
CA ASP A 152 5.30 -2.07 -7.71
C ASP A 152 4.02 -1.90 -6.88
N PHE A 153 3.19 -2.95 -6.78
CA PHE A 153 2.02 -2.93 -5.91
C PHE A 153 2.46 -2.94 -4.44
N ALA A 154 3.38 -3.83 -4.07
CA ALA A 154 3.85 -3.97 -2.69
C ALA A 154 4.49 -2.67 -2.16
N SER A 155 5.34 -2.02 -2.96
CA SER A 155 6.01 -0.76 -2.60
C SER A 155 5.06 0.42 -2.39
N THR A 156 3.83 0.33 -2.91
CA THR A 156 2.87 1.45 -2.88
C THR A 156 1.60 1.16 -2.07
N ALA A 157 1.32 -0.10 -1.74
CA ALA A 157 0.09 -0.57 -1.11
C ALA A 157 -0.09 -0.15 0.36
N VAL A 158 1.01 0.16 1.06
CA VAL A 158 1.04 0.36 2.51
C VAL A 158 1.46 1.79 2.85
N ASP A 159 2.54 2.29 2.27
CA ASP A 159 3.24 3.48 2.79
C ASP A 159 2.39 4.76 2.75
N GLY A 160 1.61 4.97 1.68
CA GLY A 160 0.72 6.14 1.59
C GLY A 160 -0.35 6.16 2.69
N TRP A 161 -0.95 5.00 2.99
CA TRP A 161 -1.95 4.88 4.06
C TRP A 161 -1.31 5.00 5.45
N VAL A 162 -0.13 4.40 5.65
CA VAL A 162 0.62 4.57 6.89
C VAL A 162 0.95 6.04 7.11
N HIS A 163 1.38 6.76 6.08
CA HIS A 163 1.65 8.19 6.17
C HIS A 163 0.38 8.98 6.54
N PHE A 164 -0.76 8.71 5.89
CA PHE A 164 -2.05 9.32 6.21
C PHE A 164 -2.41 9.18 7.70
N PHE A 165 -2.32 7.97 8.26
CA PHE A 165 -2.58 7.75 9.68
C PHE A 165 -1.48 8.34 10.58
N THR A 166 -0.24 8.43 10.11
CA THR A 166 0.88 8.99 10.89
C THR A 166 0.68 10.48 11.11
N VAL A 167 0.30 11.22 10.06
CA VAL A 167 -0.06 12.65 10.16
C VAL A 167 -1.18 12.84 11.19
N ALA A 168 -2.19 11.97 11.20
CA ALA A 168 -3.29 12.02 12.15
C ALA A 168 -2.84 11.71 13.60
N ALA A 169 -1.97 10.72 13.79
CA ALA A 169 -1.45 10.35 15.10
C ALA A 169 -0.48 11.40 15.68
N GLU A 170 0.27 12.09 14.83
CA GLU A 170 1.10 13.25 15.21
C GLU A 170 0.25 14.45 15.63
N ALA A 171 -0.95 14.62 15.06
CA ALA A 171 -1.91 15.62 15.51
C ALA A 171 -2.43 15.34 16.94
N ASP A 172 -2.52 14.06 17.34
CA ASP A 172 -2.73 13.64 18.75
C ASP A 172 -1.46 13.81 19.62
N GLY A 173 -0.40 14.35 19.03
CA GLY A 173 0.90 14.68 19.61
C GLY A 173 1.86 13.50 19.73
N MET A 174 1.56 12.32 19.18
CA MET A 174 2.48 11.18 19.25
C MET A 174 3.86 11.51 18.65
N GLU A 175 4.92 10.94 19.21
CA GLU A 175 6.26 11.03 18.62
C GLU A 175 6.31 10.21 17.32
N GLU A 176 7.09 10.64 16.33
CA GLU A 176 7.09 10.11 14.96
C GLU A 176 7.20 8.57 14.91
N SER A 177 8.15 7.99 15.64
CA SER A 177 8.36 6.53 15.63
C SER A 177 7.16 5.76 16.18
N ALA A 178 6.54 6.28 17.25
CA ALA A 178 5.32 5.73 17.83
C ALA A 178 4.11 5.93 16.92
N ALA A 179 3.97 7.11 16.32
CA ALA A 179 2.92 7.47 15.37
C ALA A 179 2.94 6.54 14.15
N ARG A 180 4.13 6.29 13.58
CA ARG A 180 4.30 5.36 12.45
C ARG A 180 3.93 3.92 12.82
N THR A 181 4.31 3.48 14.02
CA THR A 181 4.01 2.13 14.51
C THR A 181 2.51 1.92 14.70
N VAL A 182 1.83 2.84 15.39
CA VAL A 182 0.37 2.76 15.59
C VAL A 182 -0.40 2.91 14.27
N SER A 183 0.15 3.65 13.30
CA SER A 183 -0.44 3.82 11.96
C SER A 183 -0.39 2.54 11.15
N ARG A 184 0.73 1.79 11.21
CA ARG A 184 0.84 0.45 10.62
C ARG A 184 -0.17 -0.51 11.25
N LEU A 185 -0.28 -0.50 12.59
CA LEU A 185 -1.28 -1.30 13.30
C LEU A 185 -2.71 -0.91 12.90
N THR A 186 -3.00 0.38 12.82
CA THR A 186 -4.32 0.91 12.41
C THR A 186 -4.74 0.41 11.05
N LEU A 187 -3.85 0.53 10.06
CA LEU A 187 -4.12 0.06 8.70
C LEU A 187 -4.36 -1.46 8.66
N ALA A 188 -3.56 -2.23 9.41
CA ALA A 188 -3.72 -3.68 9.50
C ALA A 188 -5.07 -4.06 10.14
N THR A 189 -5.44 -3.41 11.25
CA THR A 189 -6.71 -3.65 11.93
C THR A 189 -7.90 -3.32 11.04
N LEU A 190 -7.93 -2.16 10.39
CA LEU A 190 -9.06 -1.75 9.54
C LEU A 190 -9.25 -2.69 8.35
N ARG A 191 -8.16 -3.08 7.68
CA ARG A 191 -8.24 -4.09 6.60
C ARG A 191 -8.67 -5.46 7.12
N GLY A 192 -8.24 -5.85 8.33
CA GLY A 192 -8.66 -7.08 9.00
C GLY A 192 -10.16 -7.11 9.27
N ILE A 193 -10.72 -6.01 9.79
CA ILE A 193 -12.16 -5.89 10.02
C ILE A 193 -12.93 -5.92 8.69
N ILE A 194 -12.45 -5.22 7.66
CA ILE A 194 -13.10 -5.19 6.35
C ILE A 194 -13.08 -6.58 5.69
N VAL A 195 -11.96 -7.32 5.75
CA VAL A 195 -11.92 -8.65 5.13
C VAL A 195 -12.80 -9.64 5.87
N ASP A 196 -12.90 -9.56 7.20
CA ASP A 196 -13.83 -10.37 7.99
C ASP A 196 -15.29 -10.09 7.59
N TYR A 197 -15.66 -8.81 7.46
CA TYR A 197 -16.97 -8.41 6.93
C TYR A 197 -17.20 -8.96 5.51
N LEU A 198 -16.23 -8.83 4.60
CA LEU A 198 -16.35 -9.33 3.23
C LEU A 198 -16.52 -10.86 3.15
N ILE A 199 -15.95 -11.60 4.10
CA ILE A 199 -16.05 -13.06 4.17
C ILE A 199 -17.39 -13.49 4.78
N THR A 200 -17.81 -12.84 5.86
CA THR A 200 -18.97 -13.28 6.68
C THR A 200 -20.28 -12.66 6.24
N GLY A 201 -20.24 -11.47 5.62
CA GLY A 201 -21.40 -10.63 5.37
C GLY A 201 -21.95 -9.92 6.62
N ASP A 202 -21.32 -10.08 7.79
CA ASP A 202 -21.80 -9.49 9.05
C ASP A 202 -21.22 -8.08 9.27
N LEU A 203 -21.86 -7.08 8.65
CA LEU A 203 -21.49 -5.68 8.81
C LEU A 203 -21.57 -5.23 10.28
N ALA A 204 -22.57 -5.71 11.02
CA ALA A 204 -22.76 -5.33 12.41
C ALA A 204 -21.60 -5.81 13.29
N ASN A 205 -21.00 -6.96 12.98
CA ASN A 205 -19.77 -7.42 13.64
C ASN A 205 -18.56 -6.55 13.30
N GLY A 206 -18.46 -6.13 12.04
CA GLY A 206 -17.44 -5.17 11.60
C GLY A 206 -17.52 -3.85 12.38
N GLU A 207 -18.73 -3.29 12.51
CA GLU A 207 -18.98 -2.04 13.26
C GLU A 207 -18.64 -2.19 14.75
N ARG A 208 -19.05 -3.27 15.41
CA ARG A 208 -18.67 -3.54 16.81
C ARG A 208 -17.16 -3.63 17.00
N SER A 209 -16.45 -4.27 16.07
CA SER A 209 -15.00 -4.42 16.11
C SER A 209 -14.30 -3.07 15.90
N LEU A 210 -14.83 -2.22 15.01
CA LEU A 210 -14.36 -0.86 14.81
C LEU A 210 -14.54 -0.01 16.07
N ASP A 211 -15.72 -0.05 16.70
CA ASP A 211 -16.01 0.72 17.91
C ASP A 211 -15.07 0.34 19.06
N ALA A 212 -14.84 -0.96 19.26
CA ALA A 212 -13.88 -1.45 20.24
C ALA A 212 -12.46 -0.95 19.93
N TYR A 213 -12.04 -0.99 18.66
CA TYR A 213 -10.74 -0.50 18.24
C TYR A 213 -10.57 1.02 18.48
N ARG A 214 -11.58 1.82 18.12
CA ARG A 214 -11.59 3.28 18.34
C ARG A 214 -11.50 3.64 19.82
N ALA A 215 -12.17 2.87 20.70
CA ALA A 215 -12.06 3.04 22.14
C ALA A 215 -10.63 2.74 22.67
N MET A 216 -9.95 1.73 22.12
CA MET A 216 -8.54 1.44 22.44
C MET A 216 -7.62 2.58 22.01
N VAL A 217 -7.78 3.07 20.76
CA VAL A 217 -6.99 4.18 20.22
C VAL A 217 -7.15 5.45 21.06
N SER A 218 -8.40 5.81 21.41
CA SER A 218 -8.70 6.96 22.26
C SER A 218 -8.03 6.89 23.64
N SER A 219 -7.92 5.68 24.19
CA SER A 219 -7.24 5.44 25.47
C SER A 219 -5.71 5.65 25.35
N MET A 220 -5.11 5.23 24.24
CA MET A 220 -3.69 5.39 23.95
C MET A 220 -3.30 6.86 23.72
N THR A 221 -4.06 7.60 22.92
CA THR A 221 -3.80 9.02 22.62
C THR A 221 -3.96 9.88 23.88
N GLY A 222 -5.00 9.64 24.68
CA GLY A 222 -5.20 10.29 25.98
C GLY A 222 -4.04 10.06 26.96
N ALA A 223 -3.45 8.85 26.98
CA ALA A 223 -2.29 8.55 27.82
C ALA A 223 -1.02 9.28 27.34
N ALA A 224 -0.79 9.34 26.02
CA ALA A 224 0.36 10.03 25.44
C ALA A 224 0.37 11.54 25.73
N VAL A 225 -0.80 12.20 25.61
CA VAL A 225 -0.96 13.64 25.94
C VAL A 225 -0.64 13.90 27.41
N ARG A 226 -1.17 13.08 28.34
CA ARG A 226 -0.92 13.21 29.79
C ARG A 226 0.55 13.00 30.16
N GLY A 227 1.25 12.10 29.48
CA GLY A 227 2.68 11.86 29.68
C GLY A 227 3.55 13.09 29.40
N ARG A 228 3.29 13.80 28.28
CA ARG A 228 4.02 15.01 27.89
C ARG A 228 3.83 16.17 28.87
N SER A 229 2.60 16.41 29.35
CA SER A 229 2.32 17.48 30.31
C SER A 229 3.07 17.29 31.64
N ARG A 230 3.31 16.04 32.05
CA ARG A 230 4.08 15.72 33.27
C ARG A 230 5.58 15.95 33.09
N THR A 231 6.15 15.59 31.93
CA THR A 231 7.57 15.80 31.62
C THR A 231 7.88 17.29 31.46
N SER A 232 7.02 18.07 30.81
CA SER A 232 7.18 19.52 30.65
C SER A 232 7.13 20.27 32.00
N ARG A 233 6.20 19.95 32.91
CA ARG A 233 6.18 20.58 34.26
C ARG A 233 7.43 20.29 35.09
N ARG A 234 8.04 19.12 34.92
CA ARG A 234 9.22 18.70 35.67
C ARG A 234 10.50 19.41 35.18
N ALA A 235 10.56 19.77 33.90
CA ALA A 235 11.67 20.52 33.31
C ALA A 235 11.68 22.02 33.65
N VAL A 236 10.53 22.59 34.07
CA VAL A 236 10.40 24.02 34.45
C VAL A 236 10.63 24.24 35.95
N SER A 237 10.70 23.16 36.74
CA SER A 237 10.82 23.22 38.22
C SER A 237 12.22 22.87 38.75
N GLY A 238 13.24 22.81 37.88
CA GLY A 238 14.64 22.55 38.24
C GLY A 238 15.56 23.56 37.60
#